data_AF-A0A1G5CCF3-F1
#
_entry.id   AF-A0A1G5CCF3-F1
#
_cell.length_a   1.000
_cell.length_b   1.000
_cell.length_c   1.000
_cell.angle_alpha   90.00
_cell.angle_beta   90.00
_cell.angle_gamma   90.00
#
_symmetry.space_group_name_H-M   'P 1'
#
loop_
_entity.id
_entity.type
_entity.pdbx_description
1 polymer ?
#
loop_
_entity_poly.entity_id
_entity_poly.type
_entity_poly.pdbx_seq_one_letter_code
_entity_poly.pdbx_strand_id
1 'polypeptide(L)'
;MKKFLVLLLALALTLTFVGCTSTDNSDPSAPAGEVSTSLEGRYVGYSWQGESKGETLEDASQYIETILELDEKGIIKDAKMRFFVKKDGYWTTRQSGNAFVDVDFSVEPTFAVPGDDYKAGDSMFTIYTADMMSFYAVAVDNNGVAAFAIVDPITRYQYEMKFTTDFDFETAVGELTIGSGMSVPTIRTSGSGMVKPSEWDSLADKTIFNISPWSHVVNDVGVLAGITNESTAKELLEALGVEFDGNKPQPKSVEYGYFGLGGWTGNFSAIEESLIGQDATQLTSLVDWTNARYAGAINDKNQFGVDVQSGATRTVQNSIDGISGATVRISREATSYQRALVNAGIIDEADVIIGRF
;
A
#
# COMPACT_ATOMS: atom_id res chain seq x y z
N MET A 1 -2.72 -49.05 -42.08
CA MET A 1 -2.60 -47.99 -43.10
C MET A 1 -2.64 -46.57 -42.53
N LYS A 2 -3.52 -46.21 -41.58
CA LYS A 2 -3.55 -44.84 -41.00
C LYS A 2 -2.28 -44.42 -40.23
N LYS A 3 -1.56 -45.34 -39.58
CA LYS A 3 -0.32 -45.01 -38.84
C LYS A 3 0.91 -44.80 -39.73
N PHE A 4 0.90 -45.33 -40.96
CA PHE A 4 1.98 -45.13 -41.94
C PHE A 4 1.85 -43.80 -42.68
N LEU A 5 0.61 -43.31 -42.86
CA LEU A 5 0.34 -42.02 -43.51
C LEU A 5 0.76 -40.83 -42.63
N VAL A 6 0.62 -40.95 -41.31
CA VAL A 6 1.00 -39.91 -40.34
C VAL A 6 2.52 -39.76 -40.22
N LEU A 7 3.27 -40.86 -40.35
CA LEU A 7 4.74 -40.82 -40.35
C LEU A 7 5.31 -40.20 -41.64
N LEU A 8 4.65 -40.44 -42.78
CA LEU A 8 4.99 -39.82 -44.06
C LEU A 8 4.65 -38.32 -44.12
N LEU A 9 3.58 -37.88 -43.44
CA LEU A 9 3.26 -36.46 -43.30
C LEU A 9 4.25 -35.72 -42.38
N ALA A 10 4.73 -36.38 -41.31
CA ALA A 10 5.73 -35.81 -40.41
C ALA A 10 7.11 -35.68 -41.08
N LEU A 11 7.48 -36.62 -41.96
CA LEU A 11 8.76 -36.58 -42.70
C LEU A 11 8.75 -35.55 -43.84
N ALA A 12 7.58 -35.27 -44.44
CA ALA A 12 7.43 -34.25 -45.46
C ALA A 12 7.43 -32.82 -44.88
N LEU A 13 7.00 -32.63 -43.62
CA LEU A 13 7.02 -31.32 -42.96
C LEU A 13 8.42 -30.90 -42.47
N THR A 14 9.35 -31.85 -42.28
CA THR A 14 10.73 -31.58 -41.84
C THR A 14 11.70 -31.20 -42.97
N LEU A 15 11.26 -31.19 -44.23
CA LEU A 15 12.12 -30.96 -45.41
C LEU A 15 11.89 -29.63 -46.15
N THR A 16 11.11 -28.69 -45.61
CA THR A 16 10.88 -27.38 -46.24
C THR A 16 11.46 -26.17 -45.51
N PHE A 17 12.46 -26.36 -44.64
CA PHE A 17 13.21 -25.24 -44.01
C PHE A 17 14.71 -25.25 -44.32
N VAL A 18 15.07 -25.62 -45.56
CA VAL A 18 16.42 -25.38 -46.08
C VAL A 18 16.30 -24.54 -47.35
N GLY A 19 16.78 -23.29 -47.27
CA GLY A 19 17.28 -22.55 -48.42
C GLY A 19 16.40 -21.44 -48.99
N CYS A 20 16.33 -20.32 -48.29
CA CYS A 20 16.44 -19.01 -48.95
C CYS A 20 17.61 -18.26 -48.30
N THR A 21 18.83 -18.61 -48.71
CA THR A 21 19.97 -17.69 -48.58
C THR A 21 19.70 -16.51 -49.50
N SER A 22 19.24 -15.40 -48.92
CA SER A 22 19.33 -14.10 -49.56
C SER A 22 20.80 -13.83 -49.82
N THR A 23 21.18 -13.72 -51.08
CA THR A 23 22.49 -13.23 -51.47
C THR A 23 22.57 -11.76 -51.04
N ASP A 24 23.16 -11.50 -49.89
CA ASP A 24 23.56 -10.16 -49.47
C ASP A 24 24.59 -9.66 -50.48
N ASN A 25 24.13 -8.78 -51.38
CA ASN A 25 24.99 -7.77 -51.96
C ASN A 25 25.21 -6.71 -50.87
N SER A 26 26.05 -7.04 -49.89
CA SER A 26 26.53 -6.07 -48.91
C SER A 26 27.51 -5.13 -49.63
N ASP A 27 27.00 -3.96 -50.00
CA ASP A 27 27.80 -2.76 -50.22
C ASP A 27 28.57 -2.47 -48.91
N PRO A 28 29.91 -2.52 -48.88
CA PRO A 28 30.71 -2.39 -47.65
C PRO A 28 30.75 -0.94 -47.11
N SER A 29 29.80 -0.10 -47.53
CA SER A 29 29.77 1.34 -47.28
C SER A 29 28.52 1.81 -46.51
N ALA A 30 27.60 0.91 -46.14
CA ALA A 30 26.44 1.28 -45.35
C ALA A 30 26.82 1.38 -43.86
N PRO A 31 26.58 2.52 -43.17
CA PRO A 31 26.78 2.61 -41.74
C PRO A 31 25.88 1.57 -41.06
N ALA A 32 26.45 0.82 -40.11
CA ALA A 32 25.68 -0.10 -39.27
C ALA A 32 24.51 0.67 -38.65
N GLY A 33 23.30 0.41 -39.15
CA GLY A 33 22.10 0.92 -38.52
C GLY A 33 22.06 0.31 -37.13
N GLU A 34 22.08 1.17 -36.10
CA GLU A 34 21.78 0.75 -34.74
C GLU A 34 20.44 0.01 -34.79
N VAL A 35 20.48 -1.32 -34.59
CA VAL A 35 19.27 -2.07 -34.27
C VAL A 35 18.91 -1.62 -32.86
N SER A 36 18.21 -0.49 -32.77
CA SER A 36 17.45 -0.15 -31.60
C SER A 36 16.39 -1.23 -31.47
N THR A 37 16.66 -2.24 -30.63
CA THR A 37 15.61 -3.14 -30.15
C THR A 37 14.60 -2.27 -29.43
N SER A 38 13.45 -2.05 -30.07
CA SER A 38 12.34 -1.33 -29.46
C SER A 38 12.02 -1.94 -28.11
N LEU A 39 11.90 -1.09 -27.09
CA LEU A 39 11.45 -1.48 -25.75
C LEU A 39 9.92 -1.43 -25.62
N GLU A 40 9.19 -1.10 -26.69
CA GLU A 40 7.74 -0.98 -26.66
C GLU A 40 7.08 -2.29 -26.23
N GLY A 41 6.22 -2.22 -25.22
CA GLY A 41 5.51 -3.40 -24.75
C GLY A 41 4.92 -3.25 -23.36
N ARG A 42 4.28 -4.32 -22.92
CA ARG A 42 3.69 -4.44 -21.59
C ARG A 42 4.41 -5.53 -20.80
N TYR A 43 5.05 -5.15 -19.71
CA TYR A 43 5.93 -6.00 -18.92
C TYR A 43 5.41 -6.19 -17.50
N VAL A 44 5.61 -7.39 -16.95
CA VAL A 44 5.09 -7.73 -15.62
C VAL A 44 6.20 -8.31 -14.75
N GLY A 45 6.32 -7.80 -13.54
CA GLY A 45 7.23 -8.32 -12.51
C GLY A 45 6.50 -8.59 -11.20
N TYR A 46 7.04 -9.53 -10.41
CA TYR A 46 6.40 -10.02 -9.18
C TYR A 46 7.38 -10.04 -8.01
N SER A 47 6.87 -9.85 -6.79
CA SER A 47 7.57 -10.19 -5.55
C SER A 47 6.58 -10.82 -4.58
N TRP A 48 7.02 -11.76 -3.76
CA TRP A 48 6.12 -12.53 -2.90
C TRP A 48 6.68 -12.79 -1.50
N GLN A 49 5.77 -13.06 -0.58
CA GLN A 49 6.13 -13.39 0.80
C GLN A 49 6.87 -14.72 0.85
N GLY A 50 7.98 -14.77 1.58
CA GLY A 50 8.77 -16.00 1.76
C GLY A 50 9.85 -16.21 0.71
N GLU A 51 9.92 -15.34 -0.31
CA GLU A 51 10.91 -15.41 -1.39
C GLU A 51 12.36 -15.50 -0.87
N SER A 52 12.75 -14.64 0.09
CA SER A 52 14.10 -14.66 0.68
C SER A 52 14.44 -15.95 1.45
N LYS A 53 13.42 -16.77 1.75
CA LYS A 53 13.53 -18.07 2.40
C LYS A 53 13.43 -19.25 1.41
N GLY A 54 13.32 -18.97 0.11
CA GLY A 54 13.20 -19.98 -0.95
C GLY A 54 11.78 -20.51 -1.16
N GLU A 55 10.76 -19.83 -0.65
CA GLU A 55 9.35 -20.17 -0.93
C GLU A 55 8.99 -19.84 -2.38
N THR A 56 8.13 -20.63 -3.00
CA THR A 56 7.64 -20.38 -4.37
C THR A 56 6.48 -19.37 -4.37
N LEU A 57 6.21 -18.74 -5.51
CA LEU A 57 5.06 -17.84 -5.64
C LEU A 57 3.73 -18.60 -5.45
N GLU A 58 3.67 -19.85 -5.89
CA GLU A 58 2.50 -20.73 -5.76
C GLU A 58 2.15 -21.02 -4.29
N ASP A 59 3.16 -21.16 -3.45
CA ASP A 59 3.02 -21.43 -2.01
C ASP A 59 2.76 -20.17 -1.20
N ALA A 60 3.08 -18.99 -1.75
CA ALA A 60 2.96 -17.71 -1.07
C ALA A 60 1.51 -17.39 -0.66
N SER A 61 1.37 -16.74 0.50
CA SER A 61 0.08 -16.21 0.98
C SER A 61 -0.19 -14.77 0.54
N GLN A 62 0.83 -14.10 -0.01
CA GLN A 62 0.83 -12.70 -0.39
C GLN A 62 1.82 -12.45 -1.52
N TYR A 63 1.45 -11.62 -2.49
CA TYR A 63 2.36 -11.15 -3.53
C TYR A 63 2.00 -9.75 -4.02
N ILE A 64 2.95 -9.09 -4.65
CA ILE A 64 2.75 -7.83 -5.37
C ILE A 64 3.18 -8.00 -6.82
N GLU A 65 2.44 -7.39 -7.75
CA GLU A 65 2.80 -7.29 -9.15
C GLU A 65 3.00 -5.84 -9.55
N THR A 66 3.97 -5.58 -10.44
CA THR A 66 4.13 -4.33 -11.17
C THR A 66 3.94 -4.60 -12.65
N ILE A 67 3.13 -3.78 -13.31
CA ILE A 67 2.88 -3.78 -14.74
C ILE A 67 3.38 -2.45 -15.29
N LEU A 68 4.24 -2.49 -16.31
CA LEU A 68 4.72 -1.31 -17.01
C LEU A 68 4.31 -1.38 -18.48
N GLU A 69 3.86 -0.27 -19.03
CA GLU A 69 3.76 -0.08 -20.48
C GLU A 69 4.86 0.90 -20.90
N LEU A 70 5.74 0.48 -21.80
CA LEU A 70 6.85 1.27 -22.30
C LEU A 70 6.63 1.67 -23.76
N ASP A 71 7.16 2.82 -24.17
CA ASP A 71 7.32 3.15 -25.58
C ASP A 71 8.62 2.58 -26.18
N GLU A 72 8.83 2.82 -27.47
CA GLU A 72 10.01 2.32 -28.21
C GLU A 72 11.34 2.69 -27.56
N LYS A 73 11.40 3.79 -26.80
CA LYS A 73 12.61 4.32 -26.15
C LYS A 73 12.74 3.89 -24.69
N GLY A 74 11.78 3.13 -24.17
CA GLY A 74 11.75 2.75 -22.75
C GLY A 74 11.17 3.82 -21.84
N ILE A 75 10.47 4.82 -22.38
CA ILE A 75 9.72 5.78 -21.55
C ILE A 75 8.46 5.08 -21.03
N ILE A 76 8.23 5.16 -19.73
CA ILE A 76 7.05 4.59 -19.07
C ILE A 76 5.81 5.39 -19.48
N LYS A 77 4.90 4.76 -20.21
CA LYS A 77 3.61 5.30 -20.67
C LYS A 77 2.50 5.08 -19.65
N ASP A 78 2.52 3.92 -19.01
CA ASP A 78 1.59 3.54 -17.94
C ASP A 78 2.31 2.65 -16.92
N ALA A 79 1.87 2.72 -15.66
CA ALA A 79 2.38 1.91 -14.58
C ALA A 79 1.23 1.47 -13.68
N LYS A 80 1.24 0.22 -13.24
CA LYS A 80 0.25 -0.31 -12.31
C LYS A 80 0.87 -1.26 -11.30
N MET A 81 0.55 -1.11 -10.03
CA MET A 81 0.98 -1.98 -8.94
C MET A 81 -0.22 -2.59 -8.22
N ARG A 82 -0.16 -3.88 -7.89
CA ARG A 82 -1.24 -4.55 -7.16
C ARG A 82 -0.72 -5.50 -6.12
N PHE A 83 -1.20 -5.32 -4.89
CA PHE A 83 -0.86 -6.17 -3.76
C PHE A 83 -2.03 -7.12 -3.49
N PHE A 84 -1.79 -8.41 -3.71
CA PHE A 84 -2.69 -9.49 -3.42
C PHE A 84 -2.40 -10.18 -2.09
N VAL A 85 -3.47 -10.53 -1.39
CA VAL A 85 -3.45 -11.33 -0.17
C VAL A 85 -4.43 -12.48 -0.34
N LYS A 86 -4.05 -13.67 0.14
CA LYS A 86 -4.93 -14.83 0.14
C LYS A 86 -5.85 -14.78 1.36
N LYS A 87 -7.16 -14.77 1.12
CA LYS A 87 -8.23 -14.81 2.14
C LYS A 87 -9.14 -15.98 1.80
N ASP A 88 -9.28 -16.92 2.74
CA ASP A 88 -10.09 -18.13 2.58
C ASP A 88 -9.79 -18.91 1.27
N GLY A 89 -8.52 -18.93 0.88
CA GLY A 89 -8.04 -19.61 -0.33
C GLY A 89 -8.11 -18.78 -1.62
N TYR A 90 -8.75 -17.61 -1.61
CA TYR A 90 -8.90 -16.74 -2.78
C TYR A 90 -7.97 -15.53 -2.71
N TRP A 91 -7.46 -15.10 -3.87
CA TRP A 91 -6.69 -13.86 -3.99
C TRP A 91 -7.62 -12.66 -4.01
N THR A 92 -7.39 -11.72 -3.11
CA THR A 92 -8.03 -10.40 -3.11
C THR A 92 -6.98 -9.29 -3.08
N THR A 93 -7.30 -8.14 -3.66
CA THR A 93 -6.38 -6.99 -3.65
C THR A 93 -6.55 -6.22 -2.34
N ARG A 94 -5.44 -5.80 -1.72
CA ARG A 94 -5.47 -4.87 -0.56
C ARG A 94 -6.04 -3.51 -0.94
N GLN A 95 -6.08 -3.20 -2.24
CA GLN A 95 -6.57 -1.94 -2.79
C GLN A 95 -8.07 -1.96 -3.12
N SER A 96 -8.76 -3.09 -2.89
CA SER A 96 -10.16 -3.26 -3.31
C SER A 96 -11.13 -2.28 -2.63
N GLY A 97 -10.70 -1.58 -1.58
CA GLY A 97 -11.42 -0.47 -0.92
C GLY A 97 -12.74 -0.86 -0.25
N ASN A 98 -13.28 -2.02 -0.58
CA ASN A 98 -14.55 -2.52 -0.08
C ASN A 98 -14.41 -2.98 1.37
N ALA A 99 -15.29 -2.47 2.22
CA ALA A 99 -15.45 -2.93 3.58
C ALA A 99 -16.93 -3.25 3.86
N PHE A 100 -17.16 -4.26 4.69
CA PHE A 100 -18.39 -4.33 5.46
C PHE A 100 -18.15 -3.60 6.77
N VAL A 101 -19.05 -2.68 7.12
CA VAL A 101 -19.01 -1.94 8.37
C VAL A 101 -20.40 -1.91 8.98
N ASP A 102 -20.47 -2.29 10.24
CA ASP A 102 -21.68 -2.20 11.07
C ASP A 102 -21.36 -1.52 12.40
N VAL A 103 -22.35 -0.84 12.99
CA VAL A 103 -22.17 -0.03 14.20
C VAL A 103 -23.24 -0.39 15.24
N ASP A 104 -22.80 -0.85 16.40
CA ASP A 104 -23.65 -1.07 17.58
C ASP A 104 -23.49 0.09 18.56
N PHE A 105 -24.42 1.07 18.48
CA PHE A 105 -24.46 2.23 19.36
C PHE A 105 -24.74 1.91 20.83
N SER A 106 -25.17 0.67 21.14
CA SER A 106 -25.38 0.22 22.52
C SER A 106 -24.08 -0.16 23.23
N VAL A 107 -23.01 -0.43 22.47
CA VAL A 107 -21.69 -0.72 23.01
C VAL A 107 -21.03 0.59 23.46
N GLU A 108 -20.39 0.56 24.62
CA GLU A 108 -19.46 1.59 25.05
C GLU A 108 -18.05 1.10 24.74
N PRO A 109 -17.27 1.80 23.90
CA PRO A 109 -15.94 1.33 23.53
C PRO A 109 -15.03 1.26 24.77
N THR A 110 -14.24 0.21 24.89
CA THR A 110 -13.28 0.06 25.99
C THR A 110 -11.85 -0.03 25.47
N PHE A 111 -10.90 0.44 26.29
CA PHE A 111 -9.49 0.43 25.92
C PHE A 111 -9.00 -1.01 25.75
N ALA A 112 -8.31 -1.26 24.63
CA ALA A 112 -7.46 -2.44 24.49
C ALA A 112 -6.38 -2.46 25.58
N VAL A 113 -5.92 -3.65 25.97
CA VAL A 113 -4.67 -3.77 26.71
C VAL A 113 -3.52 -3.84 25.69
N PRO A 114 -2.59 -2.89 25.65
CA PRO A 114 -1.50 -2.90 24.68
C PRO A 114 -0.32 -3.78 25.18
N GLY A 115 0.77 -3.84 24.39
CA GLY A 115 1.95 -4.64 24.72
C GLY A 115 1.89 -6.12 24.31
N ASP A 116 2.70 -6.94 24.97
CA ASP A 116 2.87 -8.37 24.66
C ASP A 116 1.66 -9.20 25.10
N ASP A 117 1.04 -8.85 26.24
CA ASP A 117 -0.19 -9.46 26.75
C ASP A 117 -1.46 -8.82 26.15
N TYR A 118 -1.40 -8.52 24.84
CA TYR A 118 -2.45 -7.80 24.15
C TYR A 118 -3.84 -8.43 24.35
N LYS A 119 -4.83 -7.58 24.65
CA LYS A 119 -6.25 -7.92 24.62
C LYS A 119 -7.02 -6.82 23.90
N ALA A 120 -7.89 -7.20 22.97
CA ALA A 120 -8.83 -6.26 22.39
C ALA A 120 -9.78 -5.74 23.49
N GLY A 121 -10.14 -4.47 23.38
CA GLY A 121 -11.29 -3.90 24.09
C GLY A 121 -12.59 -4.16 23.34
N ASP A 122 -13.67 -3.64 23.88
CA ASP A 122 -14.98 -3.65 23.27
C ASP A 122 -15.05 -2.56 22.20
N SER A 123 -15.60 -2.89 21.04
CA SER A 123 -15.70 -2.01 19.88
C SER A 123 -17.17 -1.84 19.49
N MET A 124 -17.58 -0.60 19.18
CA MET A 124 -18.87 -0.32 18.57
C MET A 124 -18.91 -0.76 17.11
N PHE A 125 -17.75 -0.93 16.46
CA PHE A 125 -17.64 -1.16 15.02
C PHE A 125 -17.27 -2.61 14.71
N THR A 126 -18.08 -3.25 13.88
CA THR A 126 -17.69 -4.51 13.22
C THR A 126 -17.21 -4.19 11.80
N ILE A 127 -15.91 -4.29 11.56
CA ILE A 127 -15.30 -3.97 10.26
C ILE A 127 -14.65 -5.22 9.64
N TYR A 128 -15.07 -5.56 8.42
CA TYR A 128 -14.40 -6.57 7.58
C TYR A 128 -13.91 -5.92 6.29
N THR A 129 -12.58 -5.82 6.15
CA THR A 129 -11.91 -5.27 4.96
C THR A 129 -10.61 -6.02 4.68
N ALA A 130 -10.11 -5.93 3.44
CA ALA A 130 -8.81 -6.45 3.05
C ALA A 130 -7.65 -5.67 3.68
N ASP A 131 -7.89 -4.40 4.04
CA ASP A 131 -6.90 -3.57 4.72
C ASP A 131 -7.52 -2.44 5.56
N MET A 132 -6.96 -2.27 6.76
CA MET A 132 -7.36 -1.29 7.76
C MET A 132 -6.43 -0.05 7.77
N MET A 133 -5.40 0.01 6.92
CA MET A 133 -4.47 1.13 6.93
C MET A 133 -5.17 2.41 6.47
N SER A 134 -5.06 3.46 7.28
CA SER A 134 -5.72 4.74 7.01
C SER A 134 -7.24 4.67 6.90
N PHE A 135 -7.86 3.62 7.45
CA PHE A 135 -9.30 3.43 7.40
C PHE A 135 -10.02 4.37 8.38
N TYR A 136 -11.18 4.88 7.98
CA TYR A 136 -12.13 5.52 8.89
C TYR A 136 -13.56 5.06 8.61
N ALA A 137 -14.42 5.15 9.62
CA ALA A 137 -15.87 4.98 9.49
C ALA A 137 -16.61 5.95 10.40
N VAL A 138 -17.77 6.42 9.96
CA VAL A 138 -18.64 7.32 10.72
C VAL A 138 -20.10 6.93 10.54
N ALA A 139 -20.90 7.07 11.60
CA ALA A 139 -22.34 6.85 11.56
C ALA A 139 -23.02 7.73 12.61
N VAL A 140 -24.31 8.04 12.39
CA VAL A 140 -25.13 8.77 13.36
C VAL A 140 -26.47 8.04 13.49
N ASP A 141 -26.84 7.67 14.72
CA ASP A 141 -28.10 7.00 14.98
C ASP A 141 -29.30 7.97 14.89
N ASN A 142 -30.51 7.42 15.02
CA ASN A 142 -31.74 8.23 14.99
C ASN A 142 -31.93 9.14 16.21
N ASN A 143 -31.14 8.97 17.27
CA ASN A 143 -31.15 9.78 18.48
C ASN A 143 -30.07 10.88 18.45
N GLY A 144 -29.30 10.99 17.37
CA GLY A 144 -28.22 11.95 17.25
C GLY A 144 -26.94 11.56 18.00
N VAL A 145 -26.77 10.28 18.34
CA VAL A 145 -25.48 9.74 18.80
C VAL A 145 -24.59 9.53 17.59
N ALA A 146 -23.44 10.20 17.55
CA ALA A 146 -22.45 10.01 16.51
C ALA A 146 -21.36 9.02 16.96
N ALA A 147 -20.98 8.11 16.07
CA ALA A 147 -19.89 7.18 16.28
C ALA A 147 -18.86 7.38 15.17
N PHE A 148 -17.58 7.47 15.56
CA PHE A 148 -16.46 7.66 14.64
C PHE A 148 -15.36 6.65 14.99
N ALA A 149 -14.89 5.91 13.99
CA ALA A 149 -13.73 5.06 14.08
C ALA A 149 -12.65 5.52 13.10
N ILE A 150 -11.39 5.50 13.53
CA ILE A 150 -10.24 5.76 12.67
C ILE A 150 -9.07 4.88 13.06
N VAL A 151 -8.35 4.34 12.08
CA VAL A 151 -7.15 3.54 12.32
C VAL A 151 -5.92 4.45 12.26
N ASP A 152 -5.32 4.69 13.41
CA ASP A 152 -4.11 5.52 13.51
C ASP A 152 -2.93 4.84 12.79
N PRO A 153 -2.26 5.53 11.85
CA PRO A 153 -1.21 4.92 11.03
C PRO A 153 0.08 4.68 11.83
N ILE A 154 0.25 5.36 12.97
CA ILE A 154 1.45 5.31 13.80
C ILE A 154 1.45 4.09 14.72
N THR A 155 0.37 3.90 15.49
CA THR A 155 0.21 2.84 16.48
C THR A 155 -0.44 1.59 15.88
N ARG A 156 -1.20 1.73 14.79
CA ARG A 156 -2.02 0.67 14.19
C ARG A 156 -3.09 0.13 15.12
N TYR A 157 -3.71 1.04 15.87
CA TYR A 157 -4.95 0.77 16.60
C TYR A 157 -6.12 1.46 15.92
N GLN A 158 -7.29 0.83 16.01
CA GLN A 158 -8.58 1.47 15.77
C GLN A 158 -8.91 2.31 17.00
N TYR A 159 -9.03 3.62 16.80
CA TYR A 159 -9.52 4.58 17.78
C TYR A 159 -10.99 4.83 17.51
N GLU A 160 -11.79 4.79 18.57
CA GLU A 160 -13.22 5.03 18.51
C GLU A 160 -13.59 6.22 19.38
N MET A 161 -14.47 7.07 18.85
CA MET A 161 -15.07 8.19 19.55
C MET A 161 -16.58 8.03 19.50
N LYS A 162 -17.22 8.13 20.65
CA LYS A 162 -18.67 8.11 20.80
C LYS A 162 -19.13 9.47 21.32
N PHE A 163 -19.97 10.13 20.55
CA PHE A 163 -20.53 11.43 20.90
C PHE A 163 -22.01 11.24 21.27
N THR A 164 -22.33 11.32 22.55
CA THR A 164 -23.70 11.19 23.05
C THR A 164 -24.58 12.36 22.59
N THR A 165 -25.90 12.20 22.68
CA THR A 165 -26.87 13.23 22.24
C THR A 165 -26.70 14.59 22.92
N ASP A 166 -26.11 14.62 24.12
CA ASP A 166 -25.82 15.81 24.92
C ASP A 166 -24.38 16.31 24.80
N PHE A 167 -23.56 15.70 23.94
CA PHE A 167 -22.19 16.13 23.70
C PHE A 167 -22.14 17.56 23.13
N ASP A 168 -21.19 18.36 23.62
CA ASP A 168 -20.94 19.70 23.09
C ASP A 168 -20.04 19.62 21.85
N PHE A 169 -20.63 19.70 20.66
CA PHE A 169 -19.86 19.59 19.41
C PHE A 169 -18.97 20.80 19.11
N GLU A 170 -19.01 21.86 19.92
CA GLU A 170 -18.03 22.95 19.89
C GLU A 170 -16.73 22.61 20.66
N THR A 171 -16.68 21.45 21.34
CA THR A 171 -15.47 20.92 21.97
C THR A 171 -14.35 20.81 20.93
N ALA A 172 -13.18 21.35 21.26
CA ALA A 172 -12.02 21.30 20.38
C ALA A 172 -11.52 19.85 20.22
N VAL A 173 -11.09 19.47 19.02
CA VAL A 173 -10.57 18.13 18.74
C VAL A 173 -9.33 17.84 19.58
N GLY A 174 -8.56 18.87 19.94
CA GLY A 174 -7.43 18.77 20.88
C GLY A 174 -7.80 18.20 22.26
N GLU A 175 -9.07 18.25 22.64
CA GLU A 175 -9.59 17.71 23.91
C GLU A 175 -10.10 16.27 23.79
N LEU A 176 -10.23 15.76 22.56
CA LEU A 176 -10.62 14.37 22.25
C LEU A 176 -9.41 13.42 22.39
N THR A 177 -8.83 13.41 23.58
CA THR A 177 -7.59 12.66 23.87
C THR A 177 -7.87 11.23 24.31
N ILE A 178 -6.81 10.43 24.35
CA ILE A 178 -6.81 9.08 24.91
C ILE A 178 -7.13 9.13 26.41
N GLY A 179 -6.51 10.06 27.13
CA GLY A 179 -6.66 10.22 28.58
C GLY A 179 -8.02 10.77 29.02
N SER A 180 -8.72 11.53 28.17
CA SER A 180 -10.08 11.99 28.47
C SER A 180 -11.14 10.89 28.31
N GLY A 181 -10.76 9.74 27.74
CA GLY A 181 -11.70 8.66 27.42
C GLY A 181 -12.52 8.92 26.15
N MET A 182 -12.30 10.06 25.47
CA MET A 182 -13.05 10.42 24.27
C MET A 182 -12.51 9.73 23.01
N SER A 183 -11.21 9.43 22.97
CA SER A 183 -10.55 8.69 21.88
C SER A 183 -10.05 7.35 22.39
N VAL A 184 -10.85 6.30 22.19
CA VAL A 184 -10.63 4.99 22.80
C VAL A 184 -9.96 4.03 21.80
N PRO A 185 -8.69 3.65 21.97
CA PRO A 185 -8.08 2.58 21.17
C PRO A 185 -8.65 1.21 21.56
N THR A 186 -9.48 0.61 20.69
CA THR A 186 -10.23 -0.62 20.99
C THR A 186 -9.58 -1.89 20.43
N ILE A 187 -8.98 -1.83 19.23
CA ILE A 187 -8.47 -3.01 18.52
C ILE A 187 -7.11 -2.70 17.89
N ARG A 188 -6.13 -3.60 18.09
CA ARG A 188 -4.86 -3.58 17.35
C ARG A 188 -5.08 -4.17 15.95
N THR A 189 -4.95 -3.34 14.92
CA THR A 189 -5.14 -3.74 13.52
C THR A 189 -3.87 -4.31 12.89
N SER A 190 -2.68 -3.99 13.42
CA SER A 190 -1.40 -4.57 13.01
C SER A 190 -0.33 -4.51 14.12
N GLY A 191 0.58 -5.50 14.15
CA GLY A 191 1.78 -5.49 15.01
C GLY A 191 2.94 -4.62 14.48
N SER A 192 2.78 -3.99 13.31
CA SER A 192 3.83 -3.23 12.62
C SER A 192 3.83 -1.73 12.90
N GLY A 193 3.10 -1.28 13.93
CA GLY A 193 3.10 0.14 14.34
C GLY A 193 4.51 0.66 14.63
N MET A 194 4.76 1.91 14.24
CA MET A 194 6.00 2.63 14.53
C MET A 194 6.12 2.92 16.02
N VAL A 195 5.01 3.33 16.65
CA VAL A 195 4.89 3.46 18.09
C VAL A 195 4.14 2.24 18.61
N LYS A 196 4.73 1.57 19.60
CA LYS A 196 4.16 0.38 20.22
C LYS A 196 4.00 0.66 21.71
N PRO A 197 2.89 1.31 22.13
CA PRO A 197 2.69 1.61 23.53
C PRO A 197 2.66 0.29 24.32
N SER A 198 3.29 0.28 25.48
CA SER A 198 3.11 -0.77 26.50
C SER A 198 1.96 -0.43 27.46
N GLU A 199 1.56 0.85 27.50
CA GLU A 199 0.48 1.40 28.31
C GLU A 199 -0.05 2.68 27.65
N TRP A 200 -1.33 2.99 27.85
CA TRP A 200 -1.98 4.17 27.26
C TRP A 200 -1.63 5.48 27.96
N ASP A 201 -1.25 5.43 29.25
CA ASP A 201 -0.87 6.62 30.02
C ASP A 201 0.26 7.41 29.36
N SER A 202 1.18 6.73 28.67
CA SER A 202 2.26 7.36 27.91
C SER A 202 1.78 8.24 26.74
N LEU A 203 0.53 8.07 26.31
CA LEU A 203 -0.12 8.79 25.23
C LEU A 203 -1.42 9.50 25.69
N ALA A 204 -1.66 9.62 27.01
CA ALA A 204 -2.91 10.14 27.55
C ALA A 204 -3.27 11.53 27.00
N ASP A 205 -2.31 12.44 26.90
CA ASP A 205 -2.53 13.80 26.40
C ASP A 205 -2.52 13.89 24.85
N LYS A 206 -2.56 12.75 24.15
CA LYS A 206 -2.48 12.69 22.69
C LYS A 206 -3.84 12.49 22.04
N THR A 207 -3.99 13.09 20.88
CA THR A 207 -5.06 12.87 19.90
C THR A 207 -4.49 12.08 18.72
N ILE A 208 -5.36 11.61 17.83
CA ILE A 208 -4.97 10.98 16.55
C ILE A 208 -4.08 11.87 15.66
N PHE A 209 -4.02 13.18 15.92
CA PHE A 209 -3.23 14.14 15.14
C PHE A 209 -1.84 14.43 15.73
N ASN A 210 -1.51 13.95 16.93
CA ASN A 210 -0.27 14.34 17.61
C ASN A 210 0.43 13.24 18.42
N ILE A 211 0.06 11.96 18.22
CA ILE A 211 0.76 10.80 18.81
C ILE A 211 2.26 10.81 18.47
N SER A 212 2.60 11.21 17.25
CA SER A 212 3.96 11.24 16.71
C SER A 212 4.14 12.45 15.78
N PRO A 213 5.38 12.95 15.56
CA PRO A 213 5.66 13.97 14.52
C PRO A 213 5.14 13.61 13.12
N TRP A 214 4.92 12.32 12.86
CA TRP A 214 4.40 11.80 11.60
C TRP A 214 2.88 11.64 11.54
N SER A 215 2.15 12.12 12.55
CA SER A 215 0.67 12.04 12.56
C SER A 215 0.04 13.05 11.59
N HIS A 216 0.83 13.98 11.06
CA HIS A 216 0.40 14.93 10.03
C HIS A 216 -0.21 14.25 8.79
N VAL A 217 0.17 13.01 8.49
CA VAL A 217 -0.42 12.25 7.38
C VAL A 217 -1.92 11.99 7.51
N VAL A 218 -2.49 12.17 8.71
CA VAL A 218 -3.92 12.05 8.95
C VAL A 218 -4.66 13.24 8.33
N ASN A 219 -4.08 14.44 8.38
CA ASN A 219 -4.77 15.71 8.11
C ASN A 219 -4.03 16.67 7.16
N ASP A 220 -2.87 16.30 6.60
CA ASP A 220 -2.18 17.11 5.59
C ASP A 220 -2.90 17.07 4.24
N VAL A 221 -3.54 15.92 3.92
CA VAL A 221 -4.23 15.68 2.64
C VAL A 221 -5.46 14.78 2.85
N GLY A 222 -6.34 14.73 1.85
CA GLY A 222 -7.52 13.87 1.85
C GLY A 222 -8.72 14.45 2.61
N VAL A 223 -9.60 13.58 3.11
CA VAL A 223 -10.89 13.97 3.71
C VAL A 223 -10.76 14.80 4.99
N LEU A 224 -9.66 14.67 5.72
CA LEU A 224 -9.39 15.41 6.96
C LEU A 224 -8.42 16.59 6.73
N ALA A 225 -8.17 16.97 5.47
CA ALA A 225 -7.29 18.08 5.14
C ALA A 225 -7.74 19.37 5.84
N GLY A 226 -6.85 19.95 6.64
CA GLY A 226 -7.11 21.20 7.36
C GLY A 226 -7.82 21.07 8.71
N ILE A 227 -8.21 19.85 9.13
CA ILE A 227 -8.66 19.61 10.51
C ILE A 227 -7.46 19.66 11.44
N THR A 228 -7.53 20.44 12.51
CA THR A 228 -6.44 20.59 13.49
C THR A 228 -6.93 20.32 14.91
N ASN A 229 -6.04 20.45 15.91
CA ASN A 229 -6.46 20.34 17.31
C ASN A 229 -7.35 21.52 17.75
N GLU A 230 -7.30 22.64 17.03
CA GLU A 230 -8.14 23.82 17.25
C GLU A 230 -9.51 23.71 16.58
N SER A 231 -9.68 22.79 15.62
CA SER A 231 -10.98 22.51 15.01
C SER A 231 -11.96 21.97 16.05
N THR A 232 -13.25 22.12 15.82
CA THR A 232 -14.29 21.55 16.68
C THR A 232 -14.62 20.11 16.30
N ALA A 233 -15.20 19.35 17.23
CA ALA A 233 -15.74 18.02 16.95
C ALA A 233 -16.79 18.04 15.83
N LYS A 234 -17.55 19.13 15.72
CA LYS A 234 -18.46 19.38 14.60
C LYS A 234 -17.71 19.44 13.26
N GLU A 235 -16.68 20.27 13.15
CA GLU A 235 -15.88 20.41 11.91
C GLU A 235 -15.23 19.09 11.51
N LEU A 236 -14.75 18.31 12.48
CA LEU A 236 -14.23 16.96 12.26
C LEU A 236 -15.29 16.03 11.65
N LEU A 237 -16.50 16.00 12.19
CA LEU A 237 -17.58 15.12 11.71
C LEU A 237 -18.15 15.60 10.37
N GLU A 238 -18.24 16.91 10.14
CA GLU A 238 -18.64 17.50 8.85
C GLU A 238 -17.65 17.16 7.74
N ALA A 239 -16.34 17.16 8.02
CA ALA A 239 -15.32 16.70 7.08
C ALA A 239 -15.49 15.22 6.67
N LEU A 240 -16.12 14.42 7.53
CA LEU A 240 -16.49 13.02 7.29
C LEU A 240 -17.91 12.85 6.71
N GLY A 241 -18.55 13.95 6.32
CA GLY A 241 -19.86 13.95 5.66
C GLY A 241 -21.05 13.84 6.61
N VAL A 242 -20.88 14.08 7.91
CA VAL A 242 -22.00 14.23 8.85
C VAL A 242 -22.64 15.60 8.66
N GLU A 243 -23.94 15.64 8.43
CA GLU A 243 -24.70 16.89 8.37
C GLU A 243 -25.17 17.30 9.77
N PHE A 244 -25.23 18.61 10.03
CA PHE A 244 -25.72 19.16 11.29
C PHE A 244 -26.91 20.11 11.06
N ASP A 245 -27.92 20.02 11.94
CA ASP A 245 -28.94 21.05 12.12
C ASP A 245 -28.64 21.81 13.41
N GLY A 246 -28.10 23.02 13.29
CA GLY A 246 -27.51 23.74 14.41
C GLY A 246 -26.33 22.97 15.00
N ASN A 247 -26.46 22.52 16.26
CA ASN A 247 -25.44 21.73 16.96
C ASN A 247 -25.82 20.25 17.10
N LYS A 248 -26.78 19.75 16.30
CA LYS A 248 -27.27 18.37 16.36
C LYS A 248 -26.91 17.61 15.09
N PRO A 249 -26.14 16.51 15.18
CA PRO A 249 -25.83 15.70 14.01
C PRO A 249 -27.11 15.02 13.51
N GLN A 250 -27.26 14.96 12.19
CA GLN A 250 -28.40 14.32 11.54
C GLN A 250 -28.14 12.81 11.36
N PRO A 251 -29.18 11.96 11.44
CA PRO A 251 -29.04 10.53 11.25
C PRO A 251 -28.34 10.20 9.94
N LYS A 252 -27.34 9.32 10.00
CA LYS A 252 -26.48 8.96 8.88
C LYS A 252 -26.18 7.47 8.95
N SER A 253 -26.54 6.75 7.89
CA SER A 253 -26.09 5.37 7.70
C SER A 253 -24.56 5.32 7.64
N VAL A 254 -23.98 4.18 8.00
CA VAL A 254 -22.53 4.02 8.04
C VAL A 254 -21.89 4.46 6.72
N GLU A 255 -20.96 5.41 6.82
CA GLU A 255 -20.06 5.81 5.76
C GLU A 255 -18.64 5.49 6.18
N TYR A 256 -17.81 5.04 5.24
CA TYR A 256 -16.42 4.71 5.50
C TYR A 256 -15.55 5.07 4.32
N GLY A 257 -14.26 5.16 4.58
CA GLY A 257 -13.28 5.44 3.54
C GLY A 257 -11.87 5.31 4.06
N TYR A 258 -10.97 5.96 3.32
CA TYR A 258 -9.55 6.00 3.65
C TYR A 258 -9.09 7.46 3.68
N PHE A 259 -8.44 7.88 4.76
CA PHE A 259 -7.88 9.22 4.91
C PHE A 259 -6.46 9.33 4.34
N GLY A 260 -5.90 10.55 4.38
CA GLY A 260 -4.61 10.83 3.79
C GLY A 260 -4.66 10.63 2.27
N LEU A 261 -3.66 9.94 1.72
CA LEU A 261 -3.65 9.59 0.30
C LEU A 261 -4.63 8.47 -0.09
N GLY A 262 -5.34 7.85 0.85
CA GLY A 262 -6.29 6.76 0.55
C GLY A 262 -5.71 5.35 0.75
N GLY A 263 -4.97 5.13 1.84
CA GLY A 263 -4.43 3.82 2.19
C GLY A 263 -3.45 3.24 1.15
N TRP A 264 -3.36 1.91 1.04
CA TRP A 264 -2.49 1.28 0.02
C TRP A 264 -2.82 1.68 -1.40
N THR A 265 -4.10 1.90 -1.73
CA THR A 265 -4.52 2.36 -3.05
C THR A 265 -3.86 3.69 -3.38
N GLY A 266 -3.98 4.66 -2.47
CA GLY A 266 -3.31 5.95 -2.58
C GLY A 266 -1.81 5.86 -2.79
N ASN A 267 -1.15 5.04 -1.96
CA ASN A 267 0.28 4.84 -2.05
C ASN A 267 0.71 4.28 -3.41
N PHE A 268 0.03 3.23 -3.89
CA PHE A 268 0.36 2.64 -5.18
C PHE A 268 0.04 3.57 -6.34
N SER A 269 -1.11 4.25 -6.32
CA SER A 269 -1.44 5.27 -7.33
C SER A 269 -0.40 6.37 -7.40
N ALA A 270 0.10 6.87 -6.26
CA ALA A 270 1.15 7.85 -6.28
C ALA A 270 2.47 7.29 -6.86
N ILE A 271 2.78 6.00 -6.63
CA ILE A 271 4.02 5.39 -7.18
C ILE A 271 3.86 5.27 -8.69
N GLU A 272 2.72 4.75 -9.14
CA GLU A 272 2.34 4.64 -10.54
C GLU A 272 2.46 6.00 -11.26
N GLU A 273 1.86 7.05 -10.71
CA GLU A 273 1.93 8.42 -11.24
C GLU A 273 3.36 8.95 -11.31
N SER A 274 4.20 8.67 -10.31
CA SER A 274 5.60 9.11 -10.30
C SER A 274 6.47 8.42 -11.36
N LEU A 275 6.06 7.22 -11.82
CA LEU A 275 6.77 6.45 -12.84
C LEU A 275 6.44 6.91 -14.25
N ILE A 276 5.23 7.41 -14.49
CA ILE A 276 4.80 7.83 -15.82
C ILE A 276 5.70 8.97 -16.33
N GLY A 277 6.23 8.80 -17.55
CA GLY A 277 7.14 9.74 -18.19
C GLY A 277 8.61 9.57 -17.80
N GLN A 278 8.94 8.68 -16.87
CA GLN A 278 10.33 8.35 -16.53
C GLN A 278 10.95 7.43 -17.58
N ASP A 279 12.27 7.52 -17.74
CA ASP A 279 13.06 6.62 -18.57
C ASP A 279 13.43 5.36 -17.76
N ALA A 280 12.84 4.23 -18.11
CA ALA A 280 13.04 2.95 -17.41
C ALA A 280 14.48 2.43 -17.52
N THR A 281 15.24 2.87 -18.52
CA THR A 281 16.67 2.52 -18.66
C THR A 281 17.57 3.26 -17.68
N GLN A 282 17.09 4.39 -17.13
CA GLN A 282 17.79 5.19 -16.14
C GLN A 282 17.26 4.92 -14.73
N LEU A 283 15.96 4.72 -14.58
CA LEU A 283 15.31 4.43 -13.29
C LEU A 283 15.28 2.91 -13.04
N THR A 284 16.43 2.29 -12.79
CA THR A 284 16.51 0.83 -12.60
C THR A 284 16.12 0.37 -11.18
N SER A 285 15.74 1.29 -10.29
CA SER A 285 15.32 1.00 -8.92
C SER A 285 14.40 2.09 -8.37
N LEU A 286 13.41 1.72 -7.56
CA LEU A 286 12.56 2.65 -6.81
C LEU A 286 13.20 3.16 -5.51
N VAL A 287 14.43 2.73 -5.25
CA VAL A 287 15.18 3.02 -4.05
C VAL A 287 16.16 4.13 -4.34
N ASP A 288 16.17 5.15 -3.48
CA ASP A 288 17.16 6.21 -3.55
C ASP A 288 18.52 5.73 -3.02
N TRP A 289 19.35 5.23 -3.94
CA TRP A 289 20.71 4.77 -3.65
C TRP A 289 21.71 5.90 -3.35
N THR A 290 21.34 7.18 -3.55
CA THR A 290 22.24 8.30 -3.21
C THR A 290 22.47 8.40 -1.70
N ASN A 291 21.60 7.78 -0.89
CA ASN A 291 21.78 7.67 0.53
C ASN A 291 22.66 6.46 0.89
N ALA A 292 23.93 6.75 1.24
CA ALA A 292 24.94 5.75 1.58
C ALA A 292 24.53 4.77 2.70
N ARG A 293 23.52 5.09 3.51
CA ARG A 293 23.01 4.21 4.58
C ARG A 293 22.38 2.91 4.07
N TYR A 294 22.01 2.83 2.78
CA TYR A 294 21.38 1.63 2.20
C TYR A 294 22.35 0.71 1.47
N ALA A 295 23.50 1.21 1.03
CA ALA A 295 24.48 0.43 0.27
C ALA A 295 25.06 -0.74 1.09
N GLY A 296 25.19 -0.58 2.42
CA GLY A 296 25.66 -1.63 3.32
C GLY A 296 24.57 -2.62 3.77
N ALA A 297 23.36 -2.52 3.23
CA ALA A 297 22.21 -3.27 3.70
C ALA A 297 21.74 -4.41 2.78
N ILE A 298 22.49 -4.66 1.70
CA ILE A 298 22.27 -5.78 0.76
C ILE A 298 23.37 -6.82 0.98
N ASN A 299 23.01 -8.10 1.11
CA ASN A 299 23.98 -9.19 1.24
C ASN A 299 24.46 -9.71 -0.13
N ASP A 300 25.33 -10.72 -0.12
CA ASP A 300 25.91 -11.36 -1.31
C ASP A 300 24.89 -12.08 -2.21
N LYS A 301 23.65 -12.26 -1.73
CA LYS A 301 22.52 -12.84 -2.47
C LYS A 301 21.53 -11.77 -2.96
N ASN A 302 21.93 -10.51 -2.99
CA ASN A 302 21.07 -9.36 -3.29
C ASN A 302 19.82 -9.26 -2.39
N GLN A 303 19.88 -9.78 -1.17
CA GLN A 303 18.79 -9.69 -0.22
C GLN A 303 18.99 -8.49 0.70
N PHE A 304 17.97 -7.66 0.81
CA PHE A 304 18.02 -6.48 1.67
C PHE A 304 17.62 -6.81 3.11
N GLY A 305 18.46 -6.40 4.07
CA GLY A 305 18.12 -6.37 5.48
C GLY A 305 17.88 -7.73 6.13
N VAL A 306 18.41 -8.82 5.58
CA VAL A 306 18.35 -10.16 6.21
C VAL A 306 19.39 -10.28 7.33
N ASP A 307 20.58 -9.70 7.13
CA ASP A 307 21.75 -9.91 8.00
C ASP A 307 22.26 -8.63 8.70
N VAL A 308 21.55 -7.51 8.52
CA VAL A 308 21.93 -6.18 9.01
C VAL A 308 20.69 -5.38 9.41
N GLN A 309 20.80 -4.59 10.48
CA GLN A 309 19.72 -3.69 10.90
C GLN A 309 19.57 -2.57 9.88
N SER A 310 18.68 -2.76 8.90
CA SER A 310 18.35 -1.74 7.92
C SER A 310 17.15 -0.90 8.39
N GLY A 311 17.36 0.42 8.43
CA GLY A 311 16.30 1.39 8.72
C GLY A 311 15.29 1.51 7.58
N ALA A 312 14.28 2.36 7.74
CA ALA A 312 13.36 2.67 6.65
C ALA A 312 14.10 3.36 5.49
N THR A 313 13.81 2.98 4.24
CA THR A 313 14.42 3.64 3.08
C THR A 313 13.63 4.86 2.64
N ARG A 314 14.34 5.83 2.06
CA ARG A 314 13.77 6.88 1.22
C ARG A 314 13.61 6.26 -0.16
N THR A 315 12.43 6.38 -0.71
CA THR A 315 12.08 5.90 -2.04
C THR A 315 11.88 7.10 -2.96
N VAL A 316 11.53 6.85 -4.22
CA VAL A 316 11.08 7.90 -5.17
C VAL A 316 9.99 8.79 -4.56
N GLN A 317 9.25 8.27 -3.56
CA GLN A 317 8.36 9.04 -2.71
C GLN A 317 8.91 9.30 -1.31
N ASN A 318 8.63 10.49 -0.77
CA ASN A 318 8.74 10.75 0.65
C ASN A 318 7.56 10.07 1.39
N SER A 319 7.63 8.74 1.51
CA SER A 319 6.60 7.86 2.13
C SER A 319 6.14 8.30 3.52
N ILE A 320 6.93 9.15 4.17
CA ILE A 320 6.67 9.69 5.47
C ILE A 320 5.57 10.78 5.42
N ASP A 321 5.50 11.55 4.34
CA ASP A 321 4.54 12.65 4.16
C ASP A 321 3.21 12.14 3.55
N GLY A 322 3.19 10.93 2.98
CA GLY A 322 2.01 10.36 2.33
C GLY A 322 1.17 9.49 3.26
N ILE A 323 1.77 8.45 3.83
CA ILE A 323 1.13 7.59 4.82
C ILE A 323 2.19 7.08 5.78
N SER A 324 2.31 7.74 6.94
CA SER A 324 3.27 7.35 7.97
C SER A 324 3.10 5.87 8.33
N GLY A 325 4.22 5.15 8.36
CA GLY A 325 4.21 3.70 8.57
C GLY A 325 3.94 2.84 7.32
N ALA A 326 3.65 3.40 6.14
CA ALA A 326 3.89 2.76 4.84
C ALA A 326 5.27 3.18 4.32
N THR A 327 6.26 3.19 5.23
CA THR A 327 7.64 3.41 4.80
C THR A 327 7.99 2.29 3.83
N VAL A 328 8.10 2.63 2.56
CA VAL A 328 8.53 1.73 1.50
C VAL A 328 10.01 1.48 1.79
N ARG A 329 10.31 0.47 2.61
CA ARG A 329 11.68 0.04 2.95
C ARG A 329 12.11 -0.93 1.86
N ILE A 330 13.14 -0.66 1.04
CA ILE A 330 13.62 -1.49 -0.11
C ILE A 330 12.78 -2.75 -0.22
N SER A 331 11.66 -2.56 -0.92
CA SER A 331 10.44 -3.27 -0.61
C SER A 331 10.08 -4.20 -1.76
N ARG A 332 9.18 -5.14 -1.48
CA ARG A 332 8.46 -5.93 -2.48
C ARG A 332 8.04 -5.12 -3.72
N GLU A 333 7.65 -3.84 -3.60
CA GLU A 333 7.35 -2.94 -4.72
C GLU A 333 8.57 -2.67 -5.63
N ALA A 334 9.75 -2.42 -5.04
CA ALA A 334 10.98 -2.23 -5.79
C ALA A 334 11.41 -3.53 -6.49
N THR A 335 11.30 -4.67 -5.81
CA THR A 335 11.60 -5.98 -6.38
C THR A 335 10.66 -6.30 -7.55
N SER A 336 9.35 -6.09 -7.41
CA SER A 336 8.39 -6.33 -8.51
C SER A 336 8.61 -5.36 -9.67
N TYR A 337 8.98 -4.10 -9.41
CA TYR A 337 9.35 -3.15 -10.47
C TYR A 337 10.63 -3.58 -11.21
N GLN A 338 11.70 -3.94 -10.49
CA GLN A 338 12.93 -4.44 -11.11
C GLN A 338 12.67 -5.67 -11.97
N ARG A 339 11.82 -6.59 -11.54
CA ARG A 339 11.42 -7.74 -12.36
C ARG A 339 10.58 -7.39 -13.58
N ALA A 340 9.82 -6.29 -13.55
CA ALA A 340 9.19 -5.79 -14.77
C ALA A 340 10.26 -5.29 -15.76
N LEU A 341 11.36 -4.70 -15.28
CA LEU A 341 12.52 -4.32 -16.10
C LEU A 341 13.30 -5.53 -16.63
N VAL A 342 13.44 -6.60 -15.83
CA VAL A 342 13.98 -7.89 -16.30
C VAL A 342 13.12 -8.44 -17.44
N ASN A 343 11.80 -8.41 -17.27
CA ASN A 343 10.87 -8.86 -18.29
C ASN A 343 10.94 -8.00 -19.57
N ALA A 344 11.32 -6.73 -19.46
CA ALA A 344 11.61 -5.83 -20.58
C ALA A 344 13.01 -6.00 -21.19
N GLY A 345 13.88 -6.83 -20.60
CA GLY A 345 15.27 -6.99 -21.05
C GLY A 345 16.17 -5.79 -20.76
N ILE A 346 15.79 -4.92 -19.81
CA ILE A 346 16.54 -3.71 -19.44
C ILE A 346 17.63 -4.01 -18.39
N ILE A 347 17.36 -4.93 -17.46
CA ILE A 347 18.32 -5.42 -16.46
C ILE A 347 18.28 -6.95 -16.38
N ASP A 348 19.27 -7.56 -15.74
CA ASP A 348 19.30 -9.01 -15.52
C ASP A 348 18.63 -9.39 -14.18
N GLU A 349 18.09 -10.60 -14.07
CA GLU A 349 17.54 -11.11 -12.79
C GLU A 349 18.60 -11.12 -11.69
N ALA A 350 19.88 -11.25 -12.06
CA ALA A 350 21.00 -11.15 -11.13
C ALA A 350 21.17 -9.76 -10.51
N ASP A 351 20.58 -8.70 -11.09
CA ASP A 351 20.62 -7.33 -10.56
C ASP A 351 19.40 -7.01 -9.66
N VAL A 352 18.42 -7.92 -9.59
CA VAL A 352 17.21 -7.74 -8.78
C VAL A 352 17.58 -7.80 -7.31
N ILE A 353 17.12 -6.79 -6.56
CA ILE A 353 17.28 -6.73 -5.11
C ILE A 353 16.01 -7.27 -4.48
N ILE A 354 16.14 -8.36 -3.73
CA ILE A 354 15.04 -8.98 -3.00
C ILE A 354 14.79 -8.15 -1.74
N GLY A 355 13.72 -7.36 -1.79
CA GLY A 355 13.27 -6.50 -0.72
C GLY A 355 12.60 -7.26 0.43
N ARG A 356 12.30 -6.54 1.51
CA ARG A 356 11.45 -7.10 2.56
C ARG A 356 9.99 -7.13 2.10
N PHE A 357 9.31 -8.24 2.39
CA PHE A 357 7.89 -8.42 2.13
C PHE A 357 7.04 -7.97 3.33
#